data_AF-A0A6M0SKN8-F1
#
_entry.id   AF-A0A6M0SKN8-F1
#
_cell.length_a   1.000
_cell.length_b   1.000
_cell.length_c   1.000
_cell.angle_alpha   90.00
_cell.angle_beta   90.00
_cell.angle_gamma   90.00
#
_symmetry.space_group_name_H-M   'P 1'
#
loop_
_entity.id
_entity.type
_entity.pdbx_description
1 polymer ?
#
loop_
_entity_poly.entity_id
_entity_poly.type
_entity_poly.pdbx_seq_one_letter_code
_entity_poly.pdbx_strand_id
1 'polypeptide(L)'
;MIKNLLSDEQSNMIDYLIEGKSISDISRILNKSRSTIYNWIELDQVKEEIEIRKTGIKKQVRSKIASKIDGCIDNLIEIANTSKDIRTKFNANKYLVDQFLGSPTSKQEEKPKEENKTITVDIVDMLEEIKQDNAL
;
A
#
# COMPACT_ATOMS: atom_id res chain seq x y z
N MET A 1 1.59 8.83 -28.46
CA MET A 1 2.34 8.35 -27.29
C MET A 1 3.65 7.77 -27.82
N ILE A 2 4.78 8.44 -27.59
CA ILE A 2 6.08 7.99 -28.10
C ILE A 2 6.41 6.71 -27.34
N LYS A 3 6.53 5.60 -28.06
CA LYS A 3 6.96 4.32 -27.52
C LYS A 3 8.43 4.49 -27.16
N ASN A 4 8.74 4.70 -25.88
CA ASN A 4 10.13 4.76 -25.44
C ASN A 4 10.77 3.40 -25.74
N LEU A 5 11.67 3.35 -26.71
CA LEU A 5 12.24 2.11 -27.22
C LEU A 5 13.24 1.57 -26.19
N LEU A 6 12.81 0.60 -25.40
CA LEU A 6 13.69 -0.20 -24.54
C LEU A 6 14.52 -1.14 -25.40
N SER A 7 15.80 -1.30 -25.07
CA SER A 7 16.60 -2.38 -25.64
C SER A 7 16.20 -3.74 -25.03
N ASP A 8 16.50 -4.82 -25.75
CA ASP A 8 16.25 -6.18 -25.25
C ASP A 8 16.99 -6.44 -23.94
N GLU A 9 18.22 -5.95 -23.81
CA GLU A 9 19.02 -6.06 -22.57
C GLU A 9 18.36 -5.31 -21.40
N GLN A 10 17.78 -4.13 -21.65
CA GLN A 10 17.05 -3.37 -20.63
C GLN A 10 15.74 -4.05 -20.25
N SER A 11 15.02 -4.61 -21.23
CA SER A 11 13.81 -5.40 -20.98
C SER A 11 14.11 -6.62 -20.11
N ASN A 12 15.17 -7.37 -20.43
CA ASN A 12 15.58 -8.53 -19.64
C ASN A 12 16.03 -8.15 -18.23
N MET A 13 16.76 -7.03 -18.09
CA MET A 13 17.10 -6.47 -16.78
C MET A 13 15.83 -6.19 -15.96
N ILE A 14 14.82 -5.56 -16.56
CA ILE A 14 13.55 -5.25 -15.88
C ILE A 14 12.89 -6.53 -15.36
N ASP A 15 12.84 -7.59 -16.16
CA ASP A 15 12.26 -8.87 -15.74
C ASP A 15 13.01 -9.44 -14.52
N TYR A 16 14.34 -9.47 -14.57
CA TYR A 16 15.15 -9.94 -13.44
C TYR A 16 15.02 -9.08 -12.17
N LEU A 17 14.83 -7.76 -12.32
CA LEU A 17 14.56 -6.86 -11.20
C LEU A 17 13.20 -7.19 -10.56
N ILE A 18 12.16 -7.41 -11.38
CA ILE A 18 10.82 -7.76 -10.90
C ILE A 18 10.81 -9.14 -10.23
N GLU A 19 11.62 -10.08 -10.72
CA GLU A 19 11.85 -11.39 -10.07
C GLU A 19 12.62 -11.29 -8.74
N GLY A 20 13.19 -10.12 -8.42
CA GLY A 20 13.93 -9.89 -7.17
C GLY A 20 15.40 -10.31 -7.21
N LYS A 21 16.00 -10.48 -8.40
CA LYS A 21 17.44 -10.76 -8.50
C LYS A 21 18.26 -9.55 -8.06
N SER A 22 19.42 -9.81 -7.46
CA SER A 22 20.34 -8.74 -7.05
C SER A 22 21.00 -8.08 -8.27
N ILE A 23 21.38 -6.80 -8.16
CA ILE A 23 22.13 -6.09 -9.22
C ILE A 23 23.43 -6.82 -9.57
N SER A 24 24.06 -7.49 -8.59
CA SER A 24 25.26 -8.29 -8.80
C SER A 24 25.01 -9.49 -9.70
N ASP A 25 23.87 -10.16 -9.54
CA ASP A 25 23.52 -11.32 -10.36
C ASP A 25 23.08 -10.90 -11.75
N ILE A 26 22.30 -9.83 -11.86
CA ILE A 26 21.88 -9.25 -13.13
C ILE A 26 23.10 -8.82 -13.96
N SER A 27 24.07 -8.18 -13.33
CA SER A 27 25.35 -7.80 -13.94
C SER A 27 26.09 -9.00 -14.53
N ARG A 28 26.11 -10.15 -13.83
CA ARG A 28 26.72 -11.40 -14.33
C ARG A 28 25.91 -12.02 -15.46
N ILE A 29 24.58 -12.07 -15.32
CA ILE A 29 23.68 -12.70 -16.31
C ILE A 29 23.71 -11.94 -17.64
N LEU A 30 23.68 -10.61 -17.60
CA LEU A 30 23.67 -9.76 -18.79
C LEU A 30 25.08 -9.41 -19.29
N ASN A 31 26.13 -9.85 -18.58
CA ASN A 31 27.53 -9.49 -18.86
C ASN A 31 27.74 -7.96 -19.00
N LYS A 32 27.18 -7.19 -18.06
CA LYS A 32 27.33 -5.73 -17.98
C LYS A 32 27.90 -5.31 -16.64
N SER A 33 28.57 -4.17 -16.60
CA SER A 33 29.03 -3.61 -15.33
C SER A 33 27.83 -3.25 -14.43
N ARG A 34 28.01 -3.35 -13.11
CA ARG A 34 26.96 -2.91 -12.16
C ARG A 34 26.59 -1.44 -12.35
N SER A 35 27.58 -0.59 -12.66
CA SER A 35 27.35 0.83 -12.95
C SER A 35 26.40 1.01 -14.13
N THR A 36 26.56 0.21 -15.20
CA THR A 36 25.64 0.21 -16.35
C THR A 36 24.21 -0.12 -15.92
N ILE A 37 24.03 -1.14 -15.07
CA ILE A 37 22.71 -1.53 -14.57
C ILE A 37 22.08 -0.40 -13.73
N TYR A 38 22.84 0.21 -12.81
CA TYR A 38 22.34 1.36 -12.04
C TYR A 38 21.94 2.53 -12.94
N ASN A 39 22.76 2.85 -13.94
CA ASN A 39 22.44 3.92 -14.89
C ASN A 39 21.17 3.62 -15.68
N TRP A 40 20.94 2.36 -16.07
CA TRP A 40 19.71 1.98 -16.76
C TRP A 40 18.48 2.09 -15.89
N ILE A 41 18.56 1.72 -14.62
CA ILE A 41 17.46 1.84 -13.65
C ILE A 41 17.02 3.30 -13.49
N GLU A 42 17.94 4.24 -13.62
CA GLU A 42 17.62 5.66 -13.48
C GLU A 42 16.88 6.27 -14.68
N LEU A 43 16.87 5.59 -15.82
CA LEU A 43 16.20 6.06 -17.04
C LEU A 43 14.68 6.05 -16.87
N ASP A 44 14.02 7.15 -17.23
CA ASP A 44 12.59 7.34 -17.06
C ASP A 44 11.76 6.24 -17.74
N GLN A 45 12.14 5.84 -18.96
CA GLN A 45 11.45 4.77 -19.67
C GLN A 45 11.56 3.39 -19.00
N VAL A 46 12.67 3.14 -18.30
CA VAL A 46 12.87 1.89 -17.55
C VAL A 46 12.01 1.91 -16.30
N LYS A 47 11.98 3.03 -15.58
CA LYS A 47 11.12 3.22 -14.39
C LYS A 47 9.64 3.07 -14.76
N GLU A 48 9.21 3.70 -15.85
CA GLU A 48 7.84 3.62 -16.35
C GLU A 48 7.45 2.17 -16.68
N GLU A 49 8.29 1.46 -17.43
CA GLU A 49 8.02 0.06 -17.80
C GLU A 49 7.99 -0.88 -16.59
N ILE A 50 8.88 -0.68 -15.60
CA ILE A 50 8.85 -1.44 -14.35
C ILE A 50 7.47 -1.31 -13.68
N GLU A 51 6.94 -0.09 -13.58
CA GLU A 51 5.64 0.14 -12.94
C GLU A 51 4.46 -0.40 -13.77
N ILE A 52 4.53 -0.29 -15.10
CA ILE A 52 3.57 -0.93 -16.01
C ILE A 52 3.53 -2.44 -15.80
N ARG A 53 4.69 -3.11 -15.82
CA ARG A 53 4.77 -4.57 -15.64
C ARG A 53 4.32 -5.01 -14.25
N LYS A 54 4.73 -4.33 -13.19
CA LYS A 54 4.25 -4.60 -11.82
C LYS A 54 2.73 -4.48 -11.72
N THR A 55 2.16 -3.44 -12.30
CA THR A 55 0.70 -3.23 -12.32
C THR A 55 -0.01 -4.32 -13.12
N GLY A 56 0.55 -4.73 -14.26
CA GLY A 56 0.09 -5.86 -15.06
C GLY A 56 0.05 -7.17 -14.26
N ILE A 57 1.14 -7.49 -13.56
CA ILE A 57 1.23 -8.69 -12.70
C ILE A 57 0.17 -8.62 -11.59
N LYS A 58 0.02 -7.48 -10.90
CA LYS A 58 -1.03 -7.32 -9.88
C LYS A 58 -2.42 -7.58 -10.45
N LYS A 59 -2.73 -7.07 -11.64
CA LYS A 59 -4.01 -7.31 -12.32
C LYS A 59 -4.20 -8.80 -12.66
N GLN A 60 -3.17 -9.46 -13.18
CA GLN A 60 -3.20 -10.89 -13.48
C GLN A 60 -3.42 -11.74 -12.23
N VAL A 61 -2.71 -11.45 -11.14
CA VAL A 61 -2.87 -12.13 -9.85
C VAL A 61 -4.29 -11.95 -9.32
N ARG A 62 -4.83 -10.72 -9.33
CA ARG A 62 -6.22 -10.46 -8.92
C ARG A 62 -7.21 -11.27 -9.75
N SER A 63 -7.03 -11.33 -11.06
CA SER A 63 -7.88 -12.13 -11.95
C SER A 63 -7.81 -13.63 -11.60
N LYS A 64 -6.59 -14.14 -11.38
CA LYS A 64 -6.38 -15.54 -10.98
C LYS A 64 -7.02 -15.87 -9.63
N ILE A 65 -6.96 -14.97 -8.66
CA ILE A 65 -7.65 -15.11 -7.37
C ILE A 65 -9.16 -15.09 -7.57
N ALA A 66 -9.68 -14.10 -8.32
CA ALA A 66 -11.11 -13.98 -8.60
C ALA A 66 -11.68 -15.24 -9.27
N SER A 67 -10.95 -15.86 -10.20
CA SER A 67 -11.37 -17.12 -10.84
C SER A 67 -11.44 -18.34 -9.91
N LYS A 68 -10.82 -18.25 -8.72
CA LYS A 68 -10.76 -19.32 -7.73
C LYS A 68 -11.64 -19.06 -6.51
N ILE A 69 -12.27 -17.88 -6.43
CA ILE A 69 -12.97 -17.43 -5.22
C ILE A 69 -14.13 -18.35 -4.86
N ASP A 70 -14.84 -18.89 -5.86
CA ASP A 70 -15.95 -19.81 -5.66
C ASP A 70 -15.49 -21.07 -4.91
N GLY A 71 -14.39 -21.69 -5.34
CA GLY A 71 -13.81 -22.85 -4.64
C GLY A 71 -13.26 -22.51 -3.25
N CYS A 72 -12.78 -21.29 -3.03
CA CYS A 72 -12.41 -20.82 -1.68
C CYS A 72 -13.65 -20.72 -0.77
N ILE A 73 -14.79 -20.29 -1.30
CA ILE A 73 -16.07 -20.23 -0.57
C ILE A 73 -16.55 -21.65 -0.25
N ASP A 74 -16.49 -22.57 -1.21
CA ASP A 74 -16.88 -23.97 -0.99
C ASP A 74 -16.05 -24.63 0.12
N ASN A 75 -14.73 -24.45 0.09
CA ASN A 75 -13.84 -24.94 1.15
C ASN A 75 -14.17 -24.32 2.51
N LEU A 76 -14.55 -23.03 2.54
CA LEU A 76 -14.91 -22.36 3.78
C LEU A 76 -16.23 -22.90 4.36
N ILE A 77 -17.22 -23.19 3.50
CA ILE A 77 -18.47 -23.86 3.87
C ILE A 77 -18.17 -25.26 4.39
N GLU A 78 -17.28 -26.01 3.74
CA GLU A 78 -16.87 -27.33 4.21
C GLU A 78 -16.26 -27.26 5.60
N ILE A 79 -15.28 -26.38 5.85
CA ILE A 79 -14.66 -26.18 7.16
C ILE A 79 -15.70 -25.80 8.22
N ALA A 80 -16.62 -24.90 7.88
CA ALA A 80 -17.71 -24.47 8.75
C ALA A 80 -18.62 -25.63 9.16
N ASN A 81 -18.76 -26.65 8.30
CA ASN A 81 -19.56 -27.84 8.57
C ASN A 81 -18.76 -28.95 9.28
N THR A 82 -17.52 -29.21 8.85
CA THR A 82 -16.79 -30.44 9.19
C THR A 82 -15.70 -30.27 10.26
N SER A 83 -15.22 -29.04 10.52
CA SER A 83 -14.13 -28.82 11.47
C SER A 83 -14.47 -29.34 12.87
N LYS A 84 -13.52 -30.08 13.47
CA LYS A 84 -13.57 -30.50 14.87
C LYS A 84 -13.08 -29.43 15.83
N ASP A 85 -12.26 -28.50 15.35
CA ASP A 85 -11.81 -27.34 16.14
C ASP A 85 -12.89 -26.26 16.14
N ILE A 86 -13.39 -25.94 17.34
CA ILE A 86 -14.50 -25.00 17.56
C ILE A 86 -14.09 -23.58 17.13
N ARG A 87 -12.83 -23.18 17.37
CA ARG A 87 -12.36 -21.83 17.01
C ARG A 87 -12.32 -21.64 15.50
N THR A 88 -11.81 -22.63 14.77
CA THR A 88 -11.77 -22.65 13.31
C THR A 88 -13.20 -22.66 12.74
N LYS A 89 -14.10 -23.47 13.31
CA LYS A 89 -15.52 -23.49 12.92
C LYS A 89 -16.20 -22.15 13.17
N PHE A 90 -15.98 -21.53 14.33
CA PHE A 90 -16.50 -20.20 14.65
C PHE A 90 -15.98 -19.13 13.68
N ASN A 91 -14.69 -19.11 13.39
CA ASN A 91 -14.10 -18.13 12.48
C ASN A 91 -14.64 -18.27 11.04
N ALA A 92 -14.78 -19.50 10.53
CA ALA A 92 -15.35 -19.74 9.21
C ALA A 92 -16.82 -19.31 9.14
N ASN A 93 -17.64 -19.68 10.15
CA ASN A 93 -19.04 -19.27 10.23
C ASN A 93 -19.18 -17.74 10.39
N LYS A 94 -18.34 -17.11 11.22
CA LYS A 94 -18.34 -15.66 11.41
C LYS A 94 -18.02 -14.93 10.11
N TYR A 95 -17.03 -15.38 9.34
CA TYR A 95 -16.71 -14.79 8.03
C TYR A 95 -17.90 -14.85 7.06
N LEU A 96 -18.59 -15.98 6.98
CA LEU A 96 -19.77 -16.15 6.12
C LEU A 96 -20.91 -15.21 6.54
N VAL A 97 -21.17 -15.10 7.85
CA VAL A 97 -22.20 -14.21 8.39
C VAL A 97 -21.85 -12.73 8.14
N ASP A 98 -20.60 -12.34 8.41
CA ASP A 98 -20.12 -10.96 8.22
C ASP A 98 -20.16 -10.53 6.74
N GLN A 99 -19.96 -11.46 5.79
CA GLN A 99 -20.02 -11.16 4.36
C GLN A 99 -21.45 -10.91 3.87
N PHE A 100 -22.45 -11.52 4.52
CA PHE A 100 -23.86 -11.39 4.12
C PHE A 100 -24.59 -10.28 4.88
N LEU A 101 -24.38 -10.18 6.20
CA LEU A 101 -25.06 -9.22 7.07
C LEU A 101 -24.22 -7.95 7.34
N GLY A 102 -22.96 -7.93 6.89
CA GLY A 102 -21.98 -6.94 7.29
C GLY A 102 -21.37 -7.28 8.66
N SER A 103 -20.09 -6.97 8.85
CA SER A 103 -19.50 -7.03 10.18
C SER A 103 -20.02 -5.86 11.02
N PRO A 104 -20.43 -6.06 12.29
CA PRO A 104 -20.72 -4.95 13.18
C PRO A 104 -19.45 -4.11 13.38
N THR A 105 -19.36 -2.99 12.65
CA THR A 105 -18.29 -2.02 12.81
C THR A 105 -18.66 -1.10 13.96
N SER A 106 -17.89 -1.10 15.04
CA SER A 106 -17.88 0.06 15.95
C SER A 106 -17.28 1.23 15.18
N LYS A 107 -18.12 1.98 14.46
CA LYS A 107 -17.76 3.32 14.04
C LYS A 107 -17.60 4.12 15.33
N GLN A 108 -16.37 4.33 15.81
CA GLN A 108 -16.12 5.47 16.66
C GLN A 108 -16.41 6.69 15.80
N GLU A 109 -17.50 7.39 16.08
CA GLU A 109 -17.71 8.72 15.54
C GLU A 109 -16.50 9.56 15.94
N GLU A 110 -15.68 9.94 14.96
CA GLU A 110 -14.69 10.99 15.17
C GLU A 110 -15.47 12.24 15.55
N LYS A 111 -15.56 12.53 16.85
CA LYS A 111 -15.99 13.85 17.31
C LYS A 111 -15.10 14.86 16.58
N PRO A 112 -15.67 15.91 15.95
CA PRO A 112 -14.85 16.97 15.38
C PRO A 112 -13.89 17.43 16.48
N LYS A 113 -12.59 17.42 16.18
CA LYS A 113 -11.59 18.01 17.06
C LYS A 113 -12.00 19.47 17.25
N GLU A 114 -12.53 19.81 18.42
CA GLU A 114 -12.54 21.19 18.85
C GLU A 114 -11.07 21.63 18.89
N GLU A 115 -10.69 22.44 17.91
CA GLU A 115 -9.49 23.25 18.02
C GLU A 115 -9.69 24.13 19.25
N ASN A 116 -9.15 23.70 20.39
CA ASN A 116 -8.91 24.60 21.50
C ASN A 116 -7.97 25.69 20.95
N LYS A 117 -8.54 26.82 20.53
CA LYS A 117 -7.80 28.06 20.35
C LYS A 117 -7.24 28.42 21.71
N THR A 118 -6.04 27.94 22.02
CA THR A 118 -5.24 28.50 23.09
C THR A 118 -4.97 29.94 22.69
N ILE A 119 -5.72 30.88 23.26
CA ILE A 119 -5.35 32.29 23.23
C ILE A 119 -4.13 32.39 24.15
N THR A 120 -2.93 32.36 23.57
CA THR A 120 -1.72 32.79 24.28
C THR A 120 -1.84 34.29 24.47
N VAL A 121 -2.37 34.69 25.63
CA VAL A 121 -2.30 36.06 26.10
C VAL A 121 -0.90 36.25 26.68
N ASP A 122 -0.08 37.06 26.03
CA ASP A 122 1.23 37.43 26.58
C ASP A 122 1.00 38.41 27.74
N ILE A 123 1.43 38.02 28.94
CA ILE A 123 1.28 38.82 30.17
C ILE A 123 1.99 40.18 30.01
N VAL A 124 3.01 40.26 29.14
CA VAL A 124 3.74 41.49 28.86
C VAL A 124 2.86 42.54 28.18
N ASP A 125 2.03 42.15 27.21
CA ASP A 125 1.14 43.06 26.49
C ASP A 125 0.07 43.66 27.42
N MET A 126 -0.48 42.86 28.34
CA MET A 126 -1.45 43.34 29.34
C MET A 126 -0.85 44.36 30.31
N LEU A 127 0.44 44.26 30.62
CA LEU A 127 1.12 45.18 31.54
C LEU A 127 1.44 46.53 30.89
N GLU A 128 1.55 46.60 29.56
CA GLU A 128 1.72 47.86 28.84
C GLU A 128 0.43 48.69 28.77
N GLU A 129 -0.73 48.06 28.56
CA GLU A 129 -2.03 48.75 28.59
C GLU A 129 -2.32 49.38 29.96
N ILE A 130 -2.07 48.66 31.07
CA ILE A 130 -2.29 49.17 32.43
C ILE A 130 -1.37 50.36 32.77
N LYS A 131 -0.19 50.46 32.14
CA LYS A 131 0.72 51.60 32.33
C LYS A 131 0.29 52.83 31.54
N GLN A 132 -0.35 52.66 30.38
CA GLN A 132 -0.89 53.79 29.61
C GLN A 132 -2.13 54.39 30.30
N ASP A 133 -2.98 53.56 30.90
CA ASP A 133 -4.19 54.03 31.60
C ASP A 133 -3.90 54.76 32.93
N ASN A 134 -2.75 54.50 33.56
CA ASN A 134 -2.32 55.19 34.78
C ASN A 134 -1.39 56.39 34.53
N ALA A 135 -1.15 56.76 33.28
CA ALA A 135 -0.30 57.89 32.89
C ALA A 135 -1.10 59.12 32.40
N LEU A 136 -2.40 59.21 32.70
CA LEU A 136 -3.26 60.40 32.53
C LEU A 136 -3.87 60.84 33.86
#